data_AF-A0A957FUD5-F1
#
_entry.id   AF-A0A957FUD5-F1
#
_cell.length_a   1.000
_cell.length_b   1.000
_cell.length_c   1.000
_cell.angle_alpha   90.00
_cell.angle_beta   90.00
_cell.angle_gamma   90.00
#
_symmetry.space_group_name_H-M   'P 1'
#
loop_
_entity.id
_entity.type
_entity.pdbx_description
1 polymer ?
#
loop_
_entity_poly.entity_id
_entity_poly.type
_entity_poly.pdbx_seq_one_letter_code
_entity_poly.pdbx_strand_id
1 'polypeptide(L)'
;MVDSLFFRFGVALFIGALVGLQREHAAEGGDDRRHRLFAGVRTFTLISLAGSMAAYLTDILETPWVFITIIGVLGALIVAAYALIAQHGGVGMTTEVAALITAIIGALCYWGELEIAVAAGVAMTALLSFKIELRGFARRLTNEDIVATLKFAIITAIILPVFPNQSFW
;
A
#
# COMPACT_ATOMS: atom_id res chain seq x y z
N MET A 1 30.04 13.63 -2.38
CA MET A 1 29.72 12.18 -2.54
C MET A 1 29.04 11.61 -1.29
N VAL A 2 29.48 11.98 -0.08
CA VAL A 2 28.81 11.58 1.17
C VAL A 2 27.47 12.30 1.36
N ASP A 3 27.39 13.59 0.99
CA ASP A 3 26.16 14.39 1.10
C ASP A 3 25.01 13.84 0.25
N SER A 4 25.32 13.34 -0.95
CA SER A 4 24.34 12.67 -1.82
C SER A 4 23.87 11.34 -1.26
N LEU A 5 24.73 10.61 -0.54
CA LEU A 5 24.37 9.34 0.08
C LEU A 5 23.45 9.58 1.28
N PHE A 6 23.81 10.51 2.15
CA PHE A 6 22.97 10.90 3.29
C PHE A 6 21.59 11.39 2.82
N PHE A 7 21.56 12.18 1.75
CA PHE A 7 20.30 12.63 1.14
C PHE A 7 19.46 11.46 0.61
N ARG A 8 20.06 10.50 -0.11
CA ARG A 8 19.35 9.31 -0.63
C ARG A 8 18.74 8.44 0.48
N PHE A 9 19.50 8.18 1.54
CA PHE A 9 19.02 7.46 2.71
C PHE A 9 17.93 8.25 3.46
N GLY A 10 18.08 9.57 3.56
CA GLY A 10 17.07 10.46 4.13
C GLY A 10 15.75 10.41 3.35
N VAL A 11 15.81 10.45 2.03
CA VAL A 11 14.63 10.33 1.16
C VAL A 11 13.97 8.96 1.29
N ALA A 12 14.76 7.88 1.32
CA ALA A 12 14.23 6.53 1.55
C ALA A 12 13.48 6.42 2.89
N LEU A 13 14.08 6.92 3.97
CA LEU A 13 13.46 6.97 5.29
C LEU A 13 12.17 7.80 5.28
N PHE A 14 12.18 8.95 4.60
CA PHE A 14 11.02 9.82 4.50
C PHE A 14 9.87 9.15 3.74
N ILE A 15 10.17 8.51 2.59
CA ILE A 15 9.16 7.77 1.82
C ILE A 15 8.62 6.58 2.63
N GLY A 16 9.50 5.81 3.28
CA GLY A 16 9.09 4.70 4.14
C GLY A 16 8.20 5.16 5.31
N ALA A 17 8.52 6.30 5.93
CA ALA A 17 7.72 6.90 6.99
C ALA A 17 6.37 7.40 6.49
N LEU A 18 6.31 8.04 5.31
CA LEU A 18 5.05 8.48 4.70
C LEU A 18 4.11 7.31 4.39
N VAL A 19 4.65 6.26 3.77
CA VAL A 19 3.88 5.04 3.48
C VAL A 19 3.38 4.40 4.77
N GLY A 20 4.25 4.32 5.78
CA GLY A 20 3.90 3.76 7.08
C GLY A 20 2.87 4.58 7.86
N LEU A 21 2.89 5.92 7.74
CA LEU A 21 1.92 6.81 8.37
C LEU A 21 0.53 6.62 7.76
N GLN A 22 0.47 6.55 6.44
CA GLN A 22 -0.75 6.28 5.71
C GLN A 22 -1.30 4.89 6.02
N ARG A 23 -0.41 3.90 6.19
CA ARG A 23 -0.78 2.56 6.65
C ARG A 23 -1.36 2.57 8.07
N GLU A 24 -0.73 3.30 8.98
CA GLU A 24 -1.18 3.42 10.37
C GLU A 24 -2.55 4.09 10.45
N HIS A 25 -2.74 5.21 9.72
CA HIS A 25 -4.05 5.85 9.59
C HIS A 25 -5.11 4.94 8.95
N ALA A 26 -4.75 4.15 7.94
CA ALA A 26 -5.64 3.15 7.35
C ALA A 26 -6.11 2.10 8.36
N ALA A 27 -5.22 1.69 9.27
CA ALA A 27 -5.51 0.71 10.31
C ALA A 27 -6.35 1.30 11.46
N GLU A 28 -6.28 2.61 11.70
CA GLU A 28 -7.08 3.29 12.74
C GLU A 28 -8.49 3.67 12.30
N GLY A 29 -8.69 4.02 11.02
CA GLY A 29 -9.99 4.46 10.48
C GLY A 29 -11.00 3.33 10.19
N GLY A 30 -10.61 2.07 10.28
CA GLY A 30 -11.47 0.91 10.02
C GLY A 30 -11.53 -0.05 11.21
N ASP A 31 -12.61 -0.86 11.29
CA ASP A 31 -12.76 -1.96 12.26
C ASP A 31 -11.75 -3.11 12.07
N ASP A 32 -10.71 -2.89 11.25
CA ASP A 32 -9.53 -3.73 11.10
C ASP A 32 -8.59 -3.54 12.32
N ARG A 33 -9.14 -3.61 13.53
CA ARG A 33 -8.35 -3.67 14.78
C ARG A 33 -7.41 -4.88 14.78
N ARG A 34 -7.68 -5.88 13.93
CA ARG A 34 -6.81 -7.03 13.59
C ARG A 34 -5.56 -6.64 12.79
N HIS A 35 -5.60 -5.59 11.96
CA HIS A 35 -4.45 -5.11 11.16
C HIS A 35 -3.49 -4.21 11.92
N ARG A 36 -3.86 -3.72 13.12
CA ARG A 36 -2.95 -2.97 14.02
C ARG A 36 -1.67 -3.74 14.37
N LEU A 37 -1.67 -5.06 14.23
CA LEU A 37 -0.55 -5.92 14.58
C LEU A 37 0.52 -6.02 13.48
N PHE A 38 0.21 -5.70 12.22
CA PHE A 38 1.07 -6.14 11.12
C PHE A 38 2.20 -5.16 10.74
N ALA A 39 1.94 -3.84 10.64
CA ALA A 39 2.99 -2.87 10.33
C ALA A 39 2.49 -1.42 10.44
N GLY A 40 3.14 -0.59 11.26
CA GLY A 40 2.92 0.87 11.34
C GLY A 40 4.08 1.67 10.75
N VAL A 41 4.18 2.97 11.08
CA VAL A 41 5.24 3.87 10.60
C VAL A 41 6.63 3.24 10.77
N ARG A 42 6.94 2.75 11.97
CA ARG A 42 8.25 2.20 12.30
C ARG A 42 8.63 1.01 11.42
N THR A 43 7.70 0.10 11.16
CA THR A 43 7.98 -1.11 10.38
C THR A 43 8.28 -0.74 8.93
N PHE A 44 7.46 0.12 8.31
CA PHE A 44 7.67 0.54 6.91
C PHE A 44 8.95 1.38 6.74
N THR A 45 9.27 2.23 7.71
CA THR A 45 10.55 2.96 7.73
C THR A 45 11.75 2.01 7.78
N LEU A 46 11.70 1.00 8.65
CA LEU A 46 12.76 -0.02 8.77
C LEU A 46 12.87 -0.88 7.51
N ILE A 47 11.75 -1.23 6.88
CA ILE A 47 11.72 -2.00 5.63
C ILE A 47 12.35 -1.20 4.48
N SER A 48 12.02 0.10 4.36
CA SER A 48 12.63 0.97 3.36
C SER A 48 14.14 1.11 3.58
N LEU A 49 14.55 1.32 4.84
CA LEU A 49 15.96 1.38 5.21
C LEU A 49 16.70 0.08 4.87
N ALA A 50 16.09 -1.07 5.17
CA ALA A 50 16.66 -2.37 4.88
C ALA A 50 16.84 -2.59 3.37
N GLY A 51 15.89 -2.15 2.54
CA GLY A 51 16.03 -2.17 1.08
C GLY A 51 17.16 -1.26 0.57
N SER A 52 17.29 -0.06 1.15
CA SER A 52 18.37 0.89 0.86
C SER A 52 19.74 0.29 1.21
N MET A 53 19.82 -0.37 2.37
CA MET A 53 21.03 -1.01 2.85
C MET A 53 21.38 -2.27 2.05
N ALA A 54 20.38 -3.02 1.58
CA ALA A 54 20.57 -4.14 0.67
C ALA A 54 21.19 -3.70 -0.66
N ALA A 55 20.72 -2.58 -1.21
CA ALA A 55 21.27 -2.01 -2.43
C ALA A 55 22.71 -1.52 -2.23
N TYR A 56 22.99 -0.83 -1.11
CA TYR A 56 24.34 -0.43 -0.74
C TYR A 56 25.32 -1.61 -0.61
N LEU A 57 24.88 -2.70 0.04
CA LEU A 57 25.72 -3.89 0.22
C LEU A 57 25.99 -4.61 -1.10
N THR A 58 25.05 -4.54 -2.04
CA THR A 58 25.18 -5.12 -3.39
C THR A 58 26.24 -4.39 -4.20
N ASP A 59 26.30 -3.06 -4.10
CA ASP A 59 27.36 -2.25 -4.71
C ASP A 59 28.73 -2.56 -4.10
N ILE A 60 28.84 -2.65 -2.76
CA ILE A 60 30.13 -2.92 -2.08
C ILE A 60 30.69 -4.28 -2.47
N LEU A 61 29.83 -5.30 -2.54
CA LEU A 61 30.24 -6.68 -2.81
C LEU A 61 30.30 -7.00 -4.31
N GLU A 62 29.95 -6.05 -5.18
CA GLU A 62 29.83 -6.18 -6.64
C GLU A 62 29.07 -7.45 -7.09
N THR A 63 28.18 -7.95 -6.22
CA THR A 63 27.53 -9.25 -6.39
C THR A 63 26.01 -9.08 -6.42
N PRO A 64 25.36 -9.17 -7.59
CA PRO A 64 23.92 -8.97 -7.74
C PRO A 64 23.05 -9.92 -6.90
N TRP A 65 23.58 -11.10 -6.57
CA TRP A 65 22.86 -12.10 -5.76
C TRP A 65 22.62 -11.64 -4.32
N VAL A 66 23.41 -10.71 -3.79
CA VAL A 66 23.24 -10.17 -2.44
C VAL A 66 21.88 -9.50 -2.29
N PHE A 67 21.50 -8.68 -3.27
CA PHE A 67 20.20 -7.99 -3.28
C PHE A 67 19.03 -8.99 -3.25
N ILE A 68 19.06 -9.99 -4.14
CA ILE A 68 18.03 -11.01 -4.26
C ILE A 68 17.91 -11.80 -2.96
N THR A 69 19.06 -12.10 -2.32
CA THR A 69 19.10 -12.85 -1.06
C THR A 69 18.49 -12.04 0.08
N ILE A 70 18.87 -10.76 0.23
CA ILE A 70 18.34 -9.91 1.30
C ILE A 70 16.85 -9.65 1.11
N ILE A 71 16.40 -9.31 -0.10
CA ILE A 71 14.97 -9.16 -0.40
C ILE A 71 14.23 -10.49 -0.20
N GLY A 72 14.82 -11.62 -0.58
CA GLY A 72 14.24 -12.95 -0.36
C GLY A 72 14.04 -13.25 1.13
N VAL A 73 15.03 -12.94 1.97
CA VAL A 73 14.94 -13.08 3.43
C VAL A 73 13.88 -12.14 4.02
N LEU A 74 13.84 -10.89 3.57
CA LEU A 74 12.81 -9.91 3.96
C LEU A 74 11.41 -10.40 3.57
N GLY A 75 11.24 -10.90 2.35
CA GLY A 75 10.00 -11.48 1.87
C GLY A 75 9.59 -12.70 2.67
N ALA A 76 10.53 -13.60 2.97
CA ALA A 76 10.27 -14.76 3.82
C ALA A 76 9.84 -14.35 5.24
N LEU A 77 10.45 -13.32 5.84
CA LEU A 77 10.03 -12.78 7.14
C LEU A 77 8.62 -12.18 7.07
N ILE A 78 8.30 -11.44 6.01
CA ILE A 78 6.96 -10.88 5.78
C ILE A 78 5.93 -12.00 5.65
N VAL A 79 6.23 -13.05 4.87
CA VAL A 79 5.35 -14.21 4.69
C VAL A 79 5.20 -15.02 5.97
N ALA A 80 6.27 -15.19 6.75
CA ALA A 80 6.21 -15.86 8.05
C ALA A 80 5.35 -15.08 9.05
N ALA A 81 5.53 -13.77 9.13
CA ALA A 81 4.68 -12.88 9.93
C ALA A 81 3.22 -13.00 9.46
N TYR A 82 2.98 -13.04 8.14
CA TYR A 82 1.65 -13.20 7.56
C TYR A 82 1.02 -14.51 7.99
N ALA A 83 1.74 -15.62 7.87
CA ALA A 83 1.23 -16.94 8.24
C ALA A 83 0.83 -17.00 9.73
N LEU A 84 1.63 -16.40 10.63
CA LEU A 84 1.34 -16.35 12.06
C LEU A 84 0.06 -15.54 12.37
N ILE A 85 -0.14 -14.43 11.67
CA ILE A 85 -1.26 -13.52 11.92
C ILE A 85 -2.52 -13.99 11.17
N ALA A 86 -2.37 -14.64 10.01
CA ALA A 86 -3.44 -15.25 9.24
C ALA A 86 -4.10 -16.41 10.00
N GLN A 87 -3.35 -17.18 10.79
CA GLN A 87 -3.91 -18.20 11.69
C GLN A 87 -4.87 -17.60 12.72
N HIS A 88 -4.68 -16.32 13.07
CA HIS A 88 -5.55 -15.59 13.99
C HIS A 88 -6.72 -14.89 13.29
N GLY A 89 -6.99 -15.17 12.01
CA GLY A 89 -8.29 -14.95 11.36
C GLY A 89 -8.49 -13.64 10.60
N GLY A 90 -7.44 -12.92 10.21
CA GLY A 90 -7.64 -11.81 9.27
C GLY A 90 -6.39 -11.04 8.94
N VAL A 91 -5.88 -11.24 7.73
CA VAL A 91 -4.84 -10.38 7.16
C VAL A 91 -5.13 -10.19 5.67
N GLY A 92 -4.94 -8.96 5.19
CA GLY A 92 -5.13 -8.63 3.78
C GLY A 92 -3.79 -8.63 3.06
N MET A 93 -3.66 -9.47 2.03
CA MET A 93 -2.46 -9.70 1.18
C MET A 93 -1.81 -8.42 0.61
N THR A 94 -2.58 -7.33 0.55
CA THR A 94 -2.12 -5.99 0.16
C THR A 94 -1.13 -5.34 1.15
N THR A 95 -0.92 -5.90 2.35
CA THR A 95 0.04 -5.39 3.35
C THR A 95 1.45 -5.85 3.07
N GLU A 96 1.55 -7.11 2.71
CA GLU A 96 2.78 -7.83 2.46
C GLU A 96 3.38 -7.34 1.15
N VAL A 97 2.53 -7.19 0.12
CA VAL A 97 2.92 -6.59 -1.16
C VAL A 97 3.40 -5.15 -0.96
N ALA A 98 2.69 -4.37 -0.15
CA ALA A 98 3.10 -3.00 0.18
C ALA A 98 4.48 -2.96 0.88
N ALA A 99 4.72 -3.84 1.84
CA ALA A 99 6.00 -3.96 2.52
C ALA A 99 7.13 -4.28 1.54
N LEU A 100 6.94 -5.27 0.64
CA LEU A 100 7.92 -5.62 -0.39
C LEU A 100 8.22 -4.44 -1.34
N ILE A 101 7.19 -3.75 -1.82
CA ILE A 101 7.36 -2.58 -2.69
C ILE A 101 8.11 -1.46 -1.94
N THR A 102 7.86 -1.26 -0.65
CA THR A 102 8.57 -0.26 0.16
C THR A 102 10.07 -0.55 0.28
N ALA A 103 10.45 -1.83 0.40
CA ALA A 103 11.85 -2.22 0.38
C ALA A 103 12.49 -1.90 -0.98
N ILE A 104 11.79 -2.20 -2.08
CA ILE A 104 12.26 -1.90 -3.44
C ILE A 104 12.42 -0.40 -3.65
N ILE A 105 11.47 0.42 -3.19
CA ILE A 105 11.55 1.88 -3.26
C ILE A 105 12.78 2.41 -2.50
N GLY A 106 13.09 1.84 -1.33
CA GLY A 106 14.32 2.17 -0.59
C GLY A 106 15.58 1.84 -1.38
N ALA A 107 15.60 0.70 -2.07
CA ALA A 107 16.70 0.32 -2.96
C ALA A 107 16.87 1.30 -4.14
N LEU A 108 15.77 1.71 -4.77
CA LEU A 108 15.79 2.71 -5.86
C LEU A 108 16.34 4.06 -5.40
N CYS A 109 16.02 4.48 -4.16
CA CYS A 109 16.58 5.71 -3.59
C CYS A 109 18.12 5.64 -3.53
N TYR A 110 18.68 4.49 -3.17
CA TYR A 110 20.12 4.31 -3.11
C TYR A 110 20.79 4.37 -4.50
N TRP A 111 20.21 3.70 -5.51
CA TRP A 111 20.72 3.72 -6.88
C TRP A 111 20.65 5.10 -7.56
N GLY A 112 19.97 6.07 -6.94
CA GLY A 112 19.92 7.46 -7.40
C GLY A 112 18.69 7.77 -8.25
N GLU A 113 17.78 6.81 -8.45
CA GLU A 113 16.51 6.95 -9.14
C GLU A 113 15.44 7.59 -8.24
N LEU A 114 15.77 8.76 -7.69
CA LEU A 114 14.93 9.47 -6.70
C LEU A 114 13.56 9.84 -7.27
N GLU A 115 13.50 10.26 -8.53
CA GLU A 115 12.24 10.63 -9.18
C GLU A 115 11.28 9.45 -9.25
N ILE A 116 11.79 8.28 -9.66
CA ILE A 116 11.00 7.04 -9.75
C ILE A 116 10.60 6.56 -8.36
N ALA A 117 11.52 6.61 -7.40
CA ALA A 117 11.25 6.19 -6.02
C ALA A 117 10.14 7.04 -5.37
N VAL A 118 10.20 8.37 -5.54
CA VAL A 118 9.18 9.30 -5.03
C VAL A 118 7.85 9.07 -5.74
N ALA A 119 7.85 8.99 -7.08
CA ALA A 119 6.62 8.77 -7.86
C ALA A 119 5.95 7.44 -7.47
N ALA A 120 6.71 6.35 -7.36
CA ALA A 120 6.21 5.05 -6.96
C ALA A 120 5.69 5.06 -5.51
N GLY A 121 6.42 5.69 -4.58
CA GLY A 121 6.00 5.82 -3.19
C GLY A 121 4.70 6.60 -3.03
N VAL A 122 4.56 7.73 -3.73
CA VAL A 122 3.34 8.54 -3.74
C VAL A 122 2.19 7.80 -4.40
N ALA A 123 2.40 7.18 -5.57
CA ALA A 123 1.37 6.42 -6.26
C ALA A 123 0.86 5.24 -5.43
N MET A 124 1.77 4.49 -4.82
CA MET A 124 1.44 3.40 -3.91
C MET A 124 0.63 3.90 -2.69
N THR A 125 1.05 5.03 -2.11
CA THR A 125 0.37 5.67 -0.98
C THR A 125 -1.05 6.11 -1.37
N ALA A 126 -1.21 6.76 -2.52
CA ALA A 126 -2.50 7.19 -3.04
C ALA A 126 -3.44 6.00 -3.27
N LEU A 127 -2.93 4.90 -3.85
CA LEU A 127 -3.69 3.69 -4.10
C LEU A 127 -4.15 3.00 -2.81
N LEU A 128 -3.31 3.01 -1.77
CA LEU A 128 -3.68 2.59 -0.42
C LEU A 128 -4.76 3.50 0.19
N SER A 129 -4.65 4.81 -0.02
CA SER A 129 -5.55 5.81 0.54
C SER A 129 -6.98 5.68 -0.03
N PHE A 130 -7.14 5.45 -1.34
CA PHE A 130 -8.46 5.26 -1.95
C PHE A 130 -9.27 4.13 -1.34
N LYS A 131 -8.62 3.04 -0.92
CA LYS A 131 -9.30 1.92 -0.24
C LYS A 131 -9.92 2.35 1.08
N ILE A 132 -9.28 3.29 1.79
CA ILE A 132 -9.74 3.85 3.07
C ILE A 132 -10.98 4.71 2.82
N GLU A 133 -10.91 5.62 1.85
CA GLU A 133 -12.01 6.54 1.53
C GLU A 133 -13.26 5.80 1.06
N LEU A 134 -13.12 4.82 0.17
CA LEU A 134 -14.23 4.00 -0.32
C LEU A 134 -14.92 3.23 0.82
N ARG A 135 -14.15 2.68 1.77
CA ARG A 135 -14.71 2.02 2.95
C ARG A 135 -15.37 3.01 3.90
N GLY A 136 -14.77 4.18 4.10
CA GLY A 136 -15.34 5.26 4.91
C GLY A 136 -16.68 5.73 4.35
N PHE A 137 -16.76 5.90 3.04
CA PHE A 137 -18.00 6.22 2.33
C PHE A 137 -19.02 5.09 2.44
N ALA A 138 -18.61 3.83 2.20
CA ALA A 138 -19.46 2.65 2.36
C ALA A 138 -20.01 2.46 3.78
N ARG A 139 -19.25 2.84 4.82
CA ARG A 139 -19.71 2.81 6.22
C ARG A 139 -20.69 3.92 6.57
N ARG A 140 -20.65 5.04 5.85
CA ARG A 140 -21.61 6.15 6.01
C ARG A 140 -22.94 5.88 5.30
N LEU A 141 -22.96 4.95 4.35
CA LEU A 141 -24.17 4.48 3.69
C LEU A 141 -24.98 3.60 4.65
N THR A 142 -26.21 4.02 4.94
CA THR A 142 -27.16 3.21 5.71
C THR A 142 -27.78 2.16 4.79
N ASN A 143 -28.31 1.06 5.34
CA ASN A 143 -29.04 0.05 4.55
C ASN A 143 -30.18 0.67 3.71
N GLU A 144 -30.83 1.71 4.24
CA GLU A 144 -31.86 2.46 3.51
C GLU A 144 -31.29 3.17 2.28
N ASP A 145 -30.10 3.78 2.38
CA ASP A 145 -29.44 4.46 1.26
C ASP A 145 -29.05 3.46 0.16
N ILE A 146 -28.61 2.27 0.55
CA ILE A 146 -28.26 1.18 -0.37
C ILE A 146 -29.51 0.71 -1.13
N VAL A 147 -30.62 0.48 -0.43
CA VAL A 147 -31.89 0.06 -1.06
C VAL A 147 -32.46 1.16 -1.94
N ALA A 148 -32.37 2.43 -1.54
CA ALA A 148 -32.83 3.58 -2.33
C ALA A 148 -32.00 3.72 -3.62
N THR A 149 -30.68 3.63 -3.52
CA THR A 149 -29.77 3.67 -4.68
C THR A 149 -30.03 2.50 -5.62
N LEU A 150 -30.26 1.30 -5.08
CA LEU A 150 -30.57 0.11 -5.88
C LEU A 150 -31.91 0.24 -6.61
N LYS A 151 -32.95 0.74 -5.93
CA LYS A 151 -34.26 1.03 -6.57
C LYS A 151 -34.11 2.06 -7.69
N PHE A 152 -33.35 3.15 -7.46
CA PHE A 152 -33.09 4.16 -8.47
C PHE A 152 -32.32 3.61 -9.67
N ALA A 153 -31.31 2.76 -9.43
CA ALA A 153 -30.55 2.08 -10.47
C ALA A 153 -31.44 1.14 -11.29
N ILE A 154 -32.32 0.37 -10.66
CA ILE A 154 -33.30 -0.48 -11.35
C ILE A 154 -34.25 0.36 -12.22
N ILE A 155 -34.75 1.48 -11.69
CA ILE A 155 -35.63 2.37 -12.46
C ILE A 155 -34.91 2.91 -13.68
N THR A 156 -33.70 3.43 -13.51
CA THR A 156 -32.94 4.10 -14.58
C THR A 156 -32.36 3.12 -15.60
N ALA A 157 -31.85 1.98 -15.16
CA ALA A 157 -31.12 1.04 -16.02
C ALA A 157 -32.00 -0.06 -16.62
N ILE A 158 -33.12 -0.41 -15.98
CA ILE A 158 -34.01 -1.50 -16.44
C ILE A 158 -35.35 -0.94 -16.87
N ILE A 159 -36.05 -0.22 -15.99
CA ILE A 159 -37.43 0.21 -16.25
C ILE A 159 -37.47 1.28 -17.35
N LEU A 160 -36.60 2.29 -17.29
CA LEU A 160 -36.58 3.40 -18.24
C LEU A 160 -36.30 2.97 -19.69
N PRO A 161 -35.29 2.12 -20.00
CA PRO A 161 -35.09 1.66 -21.38
C PRO A 161 -36.13 0.65 -21.85
N VAL A 162 -36.76 -0.11 -20.94
CA VAL A 162 -37.87 -1.02 -21.27
C VAL A 162 -39.16 -0.27 -21.51
N PHE A 163 -39.33 0.91 -20.90
CA PHE A 163 -40.44 1.80 -21.21
C PHE A 163 -40.18 2.35 -22.62
N PRO A 164 -40.94 1.92 -23.63
CA PRO A 164 -40.74 2.40 -24.99
C PRO A 164 -40.91 3.91 -24.95
N ASN A 165 -39.89 4.63 -25.39
CA ASN A 165 -39.92 6.07 -25.60
C ASN A 165 -40.91 6.33 -26.74
N GLN A 166 -42.22 6.23 -26.46
CA GLN A 166 -43.27 6.61 -27.37
C GLN A 166 -43.26 8.12 -27.41
N SER A 167 -42.45 8.60 -28.34
CA SER A 167 -42.53 9.94 -28.81
C SER A 167 -43.88 10.15 -29.48
N PHE A 168 -44.84 10.67 -28.73
CA PHE A 168 -46.05 11.24 -29.30
C PHE A 168 -45.68 12.56 -29.97
N TRP A 169 -45.23 12.50 -31.22
CA TRP A 169 -45.26 13.60 -32.17
C TRP A 169 -46.08 13.19 -33.39
#